data_AF-A0A4R4P892-F1
#
_entry.id   AF-A0A4R4P892-F1
#
_cell.length_a   1.000
_cell.length_b   1.000
_cell.length_c   1.000
_cell.angle_alpha   90.00
_cell.angle_beta   90.00
_cell.angle_gamma   90.00
#
_symmetry.space_group_name_H-M   'P 1'
#
loop_
_entity.id
_entity.type
_entity.pdbx_description
1 polymer ?
#
loop_
_entity_poly.entity_id
_entity_poly.type
_entity_poly.pdbx_seq_one_letter_code
_entity_poly.pdbx_strand_id
1 'polypeptide(L)'
;LLELGEVFDTCRVTVNGRRLPPVSVLVPVVDVGPHLRRGANTIEVEVATTLNNRLRVSDPGVYGGASRQNYGLIGPVRLVPYGEAAVRTR
;
A
#
# COMPACT_ATOMS: atom_id res chain seq x y z
N LEU A 1 0.11 -13.18 0.55
CA LEU A 1 0.24 -11.87 -0.12
C LEU A 1 -0.79 -10.89 0.44
N LEU A 2 -0.38 -9.65 0.69
CA LEU A 2 -1.27 -8.52 0.93
C LEU A 2 -1.32 -7.71 -0.36
N GLU A 3 -2.47 -7.73 -1.04
CA GLU A 3 -2.76 -6.93 -2.21
C GLU A 3 -3.44 -5.65 -1.76
N LEU A 4 -2.84 -4.49 -2.03
CA LEU A 4 -3.38 -3.19 -1.58
C LEU A 4 -4.41 -2.60 -2.56
N GLY A 5 -4.54 -3.17 -3.76
CA GLY A 5 -5.41 -2.63 -4.80
C GLY A 5 -4.90 -1.28 -5.29
N GLU A 6 -5.82 -0.33 -5.50
CA GLU A 6 -5.47 1.03 -5.92
C GLU A 6 -4.95 1.86 -4.73
N VAL A 7 -3.75 2.44 -4.89
CA VAL A 7 -3.08 3.30 -3.91
C VAL A 7 -2.48 4.51 -4.63
N PHE A 8 -2.69 5.70 -4.08
CA PHE A 8 -2.08 6.93 -4.55
C PHE A 8 -1.34 7.64 -3.41
N ASP A 9 -0.03 7.88 -3.45
CA ASP A 9 0.93 7.66 -4.55
C ASP A 9 1.98 6.60 -4.21
N THR A 10 2.51 6.63 -2.99
CA THR A 10 3.44 5.62 -2.48
C THR A 10 2.99 5.18 -1.11
N CYS A 11 3.38 3.96 -0.71
CA CYS A 11 3.02 3.47 0.60
C CYS A 11 4.10 2.60 1.24
N ARG A 12 3.91 2.38 2.53
CA ARG A 12 4.79 1.67 3.43
C ARG A 12 3.95 0.76 4.29
N VAL A 13 4.31 -0.52 4.38
CA VAL A 13 3.55 -1.52 5.15
C VAL A 13 4.35 -1.95 6.38
N THR A 14 3.67 -1.94 7.53
CA THR A 14 4.17 -2.50 8.80
C THR A 14 3.23 -3.60 9.25
N VAL A 15 3.78 -4.76 9.62
CA VAL A 15 3.01 -5.90 10.13
C VAL A 15 3.47 -6.22 11.55
N ASN A 16 2.55 -6.16 12.52
CA ASN A 16 2.83 -6.41 13.93
C ASN A 16 4.05 -5.60 14.44
N GLY A 17 4.12 -4.31 14.08
CA GLY A 17 5.23 -3.41 14.44
C GLY A 17 6.53 -3.60 13.64
N ARG A 18 6.60 -4.57 12.71
CA ARG A 18 7.77 -4.80 11.85
C ARG A 18 7.57 -4.18 10.48
N ARG A 19 8.45 -3.25 10.16
CA ARG A 19 8.45 -2.57 8.86
C ARG A 19 8.91 -3.52 7.76
N LEU A 20 8.11 -3.66 6.70
CA LEU A 20 8.45 -4.48 5.53
C LEU A 20 9.33 -3.72 4.52
N PRO A 21 9.95 -4.43 3.57
CA PRO A 21 10.61 -3.80 2.42
C PRO A 21 9.70 -2.83 1.64
N PRO A 22 10.28 -1.96 0.80
CA PRO A 22 9.51 -1.01 0.00
C PRO A 22 8.42 -1.69 -0.85
N VAL A 23 7.26 -1.06 -0.94
CA VAL A 23 6.14 -1.50 -1.78
C VAL A 23 6.35 -0.99 -3.21
N SER A 24 6.10 -1.85 -4.20
CA SER A 24 6.11 -1.42 -5.61
C SER A 24 4.93 -0.48 -5.88
N VAL A 25 5.20 0.63 -6.56
CA VAL A 25 4.18 1.60 -6.98
C VAL A 25 3.33 1.11 -8.15
N LEU A 26 3.85 0.16 -8.94
CA LEU A 26 3.14 -0.39 -10.10
C LEU A 26 2.32 -1.63 -9.75
N VAL A 27 2.81 -2.41 -8.79
CA VAL A 27 2.18 -3.67 -8.36
C VAL A 27 2.22 -3.69 -6.83
N PRO A 28 1.25 -3.04 -6.15
CA PRO A 28 1.29 -2.82 -4.71
C PRO A 28 0.86 -4.07 -3.95
N VAL A 29 1.67 -5.12 -4.11
CA VAL A 29 1.53 -6.44 -3.49
C VAL A 29 2.79 -6.70 -2.68
N VAL A 30 2.62 -7.08 -1.42
CA VAL A 30 3.73 -7.48 -0.55
C VAL A 30 3.48 -8.84 0.05
N ASP A 31 4.56 -9.61 0.23
CA ASP A 31 4.46 -10.80 1.05
C ASP A 31 4.51 -10.43 2.54
N VAL A 32 3.44 -10.81 3.24
CA VAL A 32 3.28 -10.62 4.68
C VAL A 32 3.36 -11.93 5.45
N GLY A 33 3.36 -13.07 4.75
CA GLY A 33 3.27 -14.42 5.34
C GLY A 33 4.27 -14.66 6.47
N PRO A 34 5.57 -14.36 6.27
CA PRO A 34 6.60 -14.51 7.30
C PRO A 34 6.41 -13.64 8.56
N HIS A 35 5.53 -12.64 8.51
CA HIS A 35 5.32 -11.65 9.58
C HIS A 35 3.98 -11.81 10.30
N LEU A 36 3.11 -12.71 9.82
CA LEU A 36 1.83 -13.00 10.44
C LEU A 36 1.99 -13.91 11.66
N ARG A 37 1.05 -13.80 12.60
CA ARG A 37 0.88 -14.71 13.73
C ARG A 37 -0.52 -15.30 13.74
N ARG A 38 -0.71 -16.44 14.44
CA ARG A 38 -2.04 -17.01 14.67
C ARG A 38 -2.90 -16.01 15.45
N GLY A 39 -4.16 -15.85 15.04
CA GLY A 39 -5.10 -14.91 15.65
C GLY A 39 -4.99 -13.50 15.05
N ALA A 40 -5.21 -12.48 15.88
CA ALA A 40 -5.25 -11.10 15.44
C ALA A 40 -3.86 -10.59 15.00
N ASN A 41 -3.84 -9.85 13.89
CA ASN A 41 -2.66 -9.18 13.35
C ASN A 41 -2.98 -7.69 13.17
N THR A 42 -2.00 -6.85 13.42
CA THR A 42 -2.08 -5.41 13.08
C THR A 42 -1.29 -5.18 11.82
N ILE A 43 -1.93 -4.61 10.80
CA ILE A 43 -1.30 -4.20 9.55
C ILE A 43 -1.53 -2.70 9.41
N GLU A 44 -0.45 -1.94 9.35
CA GLU A 44 -0.47 -0.50 9.17
C GLU A 44 0.04 -0.18 7.76
N VAL A 45 -0.73 0.65 7.05
CA VAL A 45 -0.36 1.15 5.71
C VAL A 45 -0.25 2.66 5.80
N GLU A 46 0.97 3.17 5.78
CA GLU A 46 1.26 4.60 5.71
C GLU A 46 1.32 4.99 4.23
N VAL A 47 0.43 5.88 3.80
CA VAL A 47 0.36 6.36 2.40
C VAL A 47 0.84 7.80 2.33
N ALA A 48 1.80 8.06 1.46
CA ALA A 48 2.25 9.40 1.13
C ALA A 48 1.56 9.85 -0.17
N THR A 49 0.82 10.95 -0.08
CA THR A 49 0.07 11.57 -1.19
C THR A 49 0.79 12.83 -1.65
N THR A 50 0.56 13.26 -2.90
CA THR A 50 1.01 14.59 -3.33
C THR A 50 0.27 15.73 -2.61
N LEU A 51 0.82 16.94 -2.70
CA LEU A 51 0.22 18.17 -2.14
C LEU A 51 -0.88 18.78 -3.03
N ASN A 52 -1.08 18.28 -4.25
CA ASN A 52 -1.87 18.97 -5.28
C ASN A 52 -3.28 19.32 -4.78
N ASN A 53 -3.98 18.36 -4.17
CA ASN A 53 -5.32 18.59 -3.63
C ASN A 53 -5.38 19.70 -2.57
N ARG A 54 -4.34 19.82 -1.72
CA ARG A 54 -4.27 20.89 -0.72
C ARG A 54 -3.96 22.23 -1.39
N LEU A 55 -3.00 22.25 -2.31
CA LEU A 55 -2.57 23.45 -3.03
C LEU A 55 -3.67 24.06 -3.89
N ARG A 56 -4.55 23.25 -4.48
CA ARG A 56 -5.76 23.74 -5.18
C ARG A 56 -6.62 24.68 -4.32
N VAL A 57 -6.63 24.48 -2.99
CA VAL A 57 -7.42 25.27 -2.04
C VAL A 57 -6.59 26.37 -1.38
N SER A 58 -5.33 26.08 -1.03
CA SER A 58 -4.48 27.04 -0.32
C SER A 58 -3.74 28.04 -1.22
N ASP A 59 -3.57 27.73 -2.51
CA ASP A 59 -2.97 28.60 -3.52
C ASP A 59 -3.69 28.43 -4.89
N PRO A 60 -4.96 28.87 -4.98
CA PRO A 60 -5.78 28.66 -6.17
C PRO A 60 -5.33 29.49 -7.39
N GLY A 61 -4.54 30.56 -7.20
CA GLY A 61 -4.03 31.37 -8.31
C GLY A 61 -3.07 30.58 -9.21
N VAL A 62 -2.28 29.67 -8.61
CA VAL A 62 -1.35 28.80 -9.33
C VAL A 62 -1.99 27.43 -9.62
N TYR A 63 -2.67 26.83 -8.64
CA TYR A 63 -3.11 25.43 -8.71
C TYR A 63 -4.61 25.26 -8.97
N GLY A 64 -5.41 26.34 -9.00
CA GLY A 64 -6.88 26.25 -9.09
C GLY A 64 -7.39 25.56 -10.35
N GLY A 65 -6.64 25.63 -11.45
CA GLY A 65 -6.95 24.94 -12.71
C GLY A 65 -6.61 23.44 -12.72
N ALA A 66 -5.86 22.94 -11.75
CA ALA A 66 -5.55 21.51 -11.67
C ALA A 66 -6.81 20.70 -11.31
N SER A 67 -6.94 19.51 -11.89
CA SER A 67 -7.99 18.55 -11.50
C SER A 67 -7.75 18.03 -10.09
N ARG A 68 -8.83 17.76 -9.35
CA ARG A 68 -8.74 17.04 -8.08
C ARG A 68 -8.23 15.62 -8.34
N GLN A 69 -7.24 15.19 -7.57
CA GLN A 69 -6.66 13.85 -7.66
C GLN A 69 -7.30 12.91 -6.66
N ASN A 70 -7.40 11.63 -7.02
CA ASN A 70 -7.60 10.56 -6.03
C ASN A 70 -6.35 10.47 -5.14
N TYR A 71 -6.52 10.09 -3.88
CA TYR A 71 -5.41 10.04 -2.91
C TYR A 71 -5.72 9.02 -1.81
N GLY A 72 -4.68 8.37 -1.29
CA GLY A 72 -4.79 7.40 -0.20
C GLY A 72 -4.88 5.95 -0.67
N LEU A 73 -5.32 5.09 0.25
CA LEU A 73 -5.57 3.66 0.01
C LEU A 73 -7.03 3.47 -0.41
N ILE A 74 -7.26 3.30 -1.71
CA ILE A 74 -8.61 3.16 -2.30
C ILE A 74 -9.05 1.69 -2.27
N GLY A 75 -8.11 0.77 -2.50
CA GLY A 75 -8.37 -0.67 -2.43
C GLY A 75 -8.90 -1.26 -3.74
N PRO A 76 -9.54 -2.43 -3.69
CA PRO A 76 -9.78 -3.23 -2.48
C PRO A 76 -8.49 -3.78 -1.87
N VAL A 77 -8.43 -3.83 -0.54
CA VAL A 77 -7.33 -4.50 0.18
C VAL A 77 -7.69 -5.96 0.39
N ARG A 78 -6.81 -6.88 -0.01
CA ARG A 78 -7.04 -8.33 0.09
C ARG A 78 -5.85 -9.04 0.71
N LEU A 79 -6.14 -9.96 1.63
CA LEU A 79 -5.15 -10.92 2.12
C LEU A 79 -5.35 -12.23 1.34
N VAL A 80 -4.42 -12.54 0.45
CA VAL A 80 -4.49 -13.71 -0.44
C VAL A 80 -3.48 -14.78 0.04
N PRO A 81 -3.95 -15.96 0.49
CA PRO A 81 -3.07 -17.03 0.92
C PRO A 81 -2.38 -17.71 -0.27
N TYR A 82 -1.19 -18.27 -0.03
CA TYR A 82 -0.49 -19.14 -0.96
C TYR A 82 0.24 -20.24 -0.18
N GLY A 83 0.65 -21.30 -0.89
CA GLY A 83 1.45 -22.39 -0.32
C GLY A 83 2.74 -22.57 -1.11
N GLU A 84 3.80 -22.97 -0.42
CA GLU A 84 5.09 -23.32 -1.02
C GLU A 84 5.39 -24.80 -0.73
N ALA A 85 6.03 -25.48 -1.69
CA ALA A 85 6.46 -26.86 -1.54
C ALA A 85 7.85 -27.05 -2.17
N ALA A 86 8.68 -27.87 -1.52
CA ALA A 86 9.99 -28.21 -2.07
C ALA A 86 9.83 -29.05 -3.34
N VAL A 87 10.45 -28.61 -4.43
CA VAL A 87 10.54 -29.39 -5.67
C VAL A 87 11.69 -30.38 -5.53
N ARG A 88 11.40 -31.68 -5.64
CA ARG A 88 12.44 -32.72 -5.68
C ARG A 88 12.95 -32.88 -7.11
N THR A 89 14.19 -32.47 -7.36
CA THR A 89 14.93 -32.84 -8.56
C THR A 89 15.55 -34.23 -8.37
N ARG A 90 15.41 -35.09 -9.38
CA ARG A 90 16.08 -36.40 -9.42
C ARG A 90 17.56 -36.26 -9.77
#